data_AF-A0A5J4PR87-F1
#
_entry.id   AF-A0A5J4PR87-F1
#
_cell.length_a   1.000
_cell.length_b   1.000
_cell.length_c   1.000
_cell.angle_alpha   90.00
_cell.angle_beta   90.00
_cell.angle_gamma   90.00
#
_symmetry.space_group_name_H-M   'P 1'
#
loop_
_entity.id
_entity.type
_entity.pdbx_description
1 polymer ?
#
loop_
_entity_poly.entity_id
_entity_poly.type
_entity_poly.pdbx_seq_one_letter_code
_entity_poly.pdbx_strand_id
1 'polypeptide(L)'
;TSQHPFFQSLSECGGIKKIFELFQKNLNSYTKDYSALIIGFVYRAQVITDQLMKKEIISYLKNLLNDTDDWKKKISMSALKYLSQNAGNHSEILKDDFISNTEQFLSNDSPRTISLINILKILIIDGSDQTR
;
A
#
# COMPACT_ATOMS: atom_id res chain seq x y z
N THR A 1 -8.51 12.13 5.93
CA THR A 1 -8.04 11.00 6.78
C THR A 1 -6.86 11.47 7.60
N SER A 2 -6.50 10.80 8.71
CA SER A 2 -5.38 11.21 9.57
C SER A 2 -4.11 10.40 9.32
N GLN A 3 -2.96 11.05 9.46
CA GLN A 3 -1.64 10.42 9.37
C GLN A 3 -1.46 9.35 10.46
N HIS A 4 -0.49 8.45 10.28
CA HIS A 4 -0.17 7.44 11.29
C HIS A 4 0.51 8.11 12.51
N PRO A 5 0.09 7.82 13.75
CA PRO A 5 0.60 8.52 14.94
C PRO A 5 2.11 8.35 15.15
N PHE A 6 2.68 7.25 14.65
CA PHE A 6 4.11 6.94 14.80
C PHE A 6 4.98 7.34 13.62
N PHE A 7 4.43 7.99 12.58
CA PHE A 7 5.24 8.36 11.41
C PHE A 7 6.41 9.26 11.78
N GLN A 8 6.14 10.34 12.50
CA GLN A 8 7.17 11.32 12.87
C GLN A 8 8.26 10.67 13.73
N SER A 9 7.88 9.99 14.82
CA SER A 9 8.85 9.36 15.71
C SER A 9 9.70 8.27 15.03
N LEU A 10 9.12 7.50 14.08
CA LEU A 10 9.88 6.51 13.30
C LEU A 10 10.79 7.16 12.26
N SER A 11 10.39 8.29 11.70
CA SER A 11 11.22 9.05 10.76
C SER A 11 12.42 9.68 11.46
N GLU A 12 12.18 10.36 12.59
CA GLU A 12 13.20 11.04 13.39
C GLU A 12 14.28 10.09 13.94
N CYS A 13 13.90 8.86 14.33
CA CYS A 13 14.87 7.87 14.80
C CYS A 13 15.52 7.04 13.67
N GLY A 14 15.24 7.36 12.39
CA GLY A 14 15.71 6.59 11.23
C GLY A 14 15.12 5.18 11.13
N GLY A 15 14.05 4.89 11.88
CA GLY A 15 13.38 3.59 11.92
C GLY A 15 12.80 3.18 10.57
N ILE A 16 12.21 4.12 9.82
CA ILE A 16 11.67 3.85 8.48
C ILE A 16 12.75 3.29 7.55
N LYS A 17 13.94 3.92 7.54
CA LYS A 17 15.07 3.47 6.73
C LYS A 17 15.53 2.05 7.13
N LYS A 18 15.65 1.78 8.43
CA LYS A 18 16.03 0.46 8.94
C LYS A 18 15.02 -0.64 8.58
N ILE A 19 13.73 -0.33 8.62
CA ILE A 19 12.67 -1.27 8.21
C ILE A 19 12.77 -1.55 6.70
N PHE A 20 13.07 -0.52 5.90
CA PHE A 20 13.26 -0.71 4.46
C PHE A 20 14.51 -1.53 4.14
N GLU A 21 15.63 -1.28 4.82
CA GLU A 21 16.83 -2.11 4.71
C GLU A 21 16.55 -3.57 5.10
N LEU A 22 15.73 -3.79 6.13
CA LEU A 22 15.31 -5.12 6.56
C LEU A 22 14.43 -5.82 5.50
N PHE A 23 13.53 -5.09 4.86
CA PHE A 23 12.76 -5.57 3.71
C PHE A 23 13.69 -6.02 2.57
N GLN A 24 14.67 -5.19 2.21
CA GLN A 24 15.61 -5.48 1.11
C GLN A 24 16.52 -6.67 1.40
N LYS A 25 16.92 -6.87 2.67
CA LYS A 25 17.71 -8.03 3.09
C LYS A 25 17.00 -9.36 2.85
N ASN A 26 15.67 -9.39 2.79
CA ASN A 26 14.87 -10.58 2.47
C ASN A 26 15.31 -11.84 3.27
N LEU A 27 15.55 -11.68 4.57
CA LEU A 27 16.09 -12.76 5.42
C LEU A 27 15.18 -13.99 5.46
N ASN A 28 13.86 -13.74 5.42
CA ASN A 28 12.81 -14.74 5.28
C ASN A 28 11.50 -14.03 4.89
N SER A 29 10.50 -14.83 4.49
CA SER A 29 9.18 -14.31 4.06
C SER A 29 8.49 -13.52 5.15
N TYR A 30 8.50 -13.98 6.41
CA TYR A 30 7.87 -13.29 7.54
C TYR A 30 8.46 -11.89 7.72
N THR A 31 9.78 -11.77 7.85
CA THR A 31 10.45 -10.49 8.03
C THR A 31 10.19 -9.55 6.85
N LYS A 32 10.18 -10.07 5.61
CA LYS A 32 9.92 -9.26 4.42
C LYS A 32 8.48 -8.76 4.35
N ASP A 33 7.51 -9.65 4.60
CA ASP A 33 6.08 -9.35 4.62
C ASP A 33 5.78 -8.26 5.63
N TYR A 34 6.22 -8.44 6.87
CA TYR A 34 5.96 -7.47 7.94
C TYR A 34 6.67 -6.14 7.70
N SER A 35 7.89 -6.14 7.16
CA SER A 35 8.58 -4.89 6.83
C SER A 35 7.81 -4.08 5.79
N ALA A 36 7.29 -4.73 4.74
CA ALA A 36 6.47 -4.06 3.73
C ALA A 36 5.15 -3.53 4.29
N LEU A 37 4.47 -4.34 5.11
CA LEU A 37 3.20 -3.95 5.76
C LEU A 37 3.39 -2.76 6.70
N ILE A 38 4.44 -2.76 7.53
CA ILE A 38 4.74 -1.66 8.45
C ILE A 38 4.97 -0.37 7.67
N ILE A 39 5.75 -0.40 6.59
CA ILE A 39 5.96 0.80 5.76
C ILE A 39 4.64 1.28 5.16
N GLY A 40 3.82 0.38 4.59
CA GLY A 40 2.52 0.75 4.05
C GLY A 40 1.57 1.38 5.08
N PHE A 41 1.61 0.92 6.33
CA PHE A 41 0.81 1.47 7.43
C PHE A 41 1.32 2.79 7.97
N VAL A 42 2.64 2.92 8.14
CA VAL A 42 3.27 4.14 8.65
C VAL A 42 3.08 5.31 7.68
N TYR A 43 3.10 5.04 6.37
CA TYR A 43 2.81 6.02 5.33
C TYR A 43 1.32 6.26 5.06
N ARG A 44 0.42 5.89 6.00
CA ARG A 44 -1.01 6.21 5.87
C ARG A 44 -1.24 7.69 5.61
N ALA A 45 -1.97 7.99 4.54
CA ALA A 45 -2.29 9.35 4.08
C ALA A 45 -1.05 10.21 3.76
N GLN A 46 0.10 9.58 3.46
CA GLN A 46 1.35 10.26 3.15
C GLN A 46 1.99 9.68 1.88
N VAL A 47 2.72 10.53 1.17
CA VAL A 47 3.51 10.12 -0.01
C VAL A 47 4.81 9.49 0.44
N ILE A 48 5.19 8.37 -0.17
CA ILE A 48 6.56 7.85 -0.06
C ILE A 48 7.44 8.67 -1.01
N THR A 49 8.30 9.56 -0.51
CA THR A 49 9.10 10.44 -1.37
C THR A 49 10.29 9.73 -2.02
N ASP A 50 10.86 8.75 -1.33
CA ASP A 50 11.89 7.86 -1.87
C ASP A 50 11.30 6.97 -2.97
N GLN A 51 11.75 7.16 -4.22
CA GLN A 51 11.18 6.47 -5.38
C GLN A 51 11.48 4.97 -5.39
N LEU A 52 12.64 4.55 -4.86
CA LEU A 52 13.00 3.14 -4.79
C LEU A 52 12.10 2.43 -3.77
N MET A 53 11.96 3.02 -2.58
CA MET A 53 11.07 2.52 -1.53
C MET A 53 9.63 2.46 -2.01
N LYS A 54 9.14 3.53 -2.66
CA LYS A 54 7.78 3.58 -3.20
C LYS A 54 7.53 2.41 -4.15
N LYS A 55 8.40 2.24 -5.14
CA LYS A 55 8.30 1.17 -6.15
C LYS A 55 8.32 -0.22 -5.52
N GLU A 56 9.34 -0.51 -4.70
CA GLU A 56 9.55 -1.85 -4.15
C GLU A 56 8.44 -2.26 -3.17
N ILE A 57 8.04 -1.35 -2.27
CA ILE A 57 7.01 -1.64 -1.28
C ILE A 57 5.65 -1.81 -1.93
N ILE A 58 5.26 -0.90 -2.84
CA ILE A 58 3.96 -1.00 -3.51
C ILE A 58 3.91 -2.26 -4.37
N SER A 59 4.95 -2.54 -5.17
CA SER A 59 5.02 -3.77 -5.97
C SER A 59 4.88 -5.04 -5.12
N TYR A 60 5.58 -5.09 -3.98
CA TYR A 60 5.51 -6.25 -3.09
C TYR A 60 4.12 -6.42 -2.44
N LEU A 61 3.50 -5.32 -2.00
CA LEU A 61 2.15 -5.34 -1.46
C LEU A 61 1.14 -5.81 -2.52
N LYS A 62 1.26 -5.40 -3.79
CA LYS A 62 0.43 -5.92 -4.88
C LYS A 62 0.58 -7.44 -5.01
N ASN A 63 1.81 -7.95 -4.96
CA ASN A 63 2.07 -9.40 -5.06
C ASN A 63 1.42 -10.18 -3.91
N LEU A 64 1.40 -9.64 -2.68
CA LEU A 64 0.75 -10.28 -1.54
C LEU A 64 -0.77 -10.44 -1.68
N LEU A 65 -1.42 -9.75 -2.63
CA LEU A 65 -2.84 -9.97 -2.94
C LEU A 65 -3.10 -11.35 -3.57
N ASN A 66 -2.06 -11.96 -4.14
CA ASN A 66 -2.11 -13.28 -4.77
C ASN A 66 -1.57 -14.40 -3.86
N ASP A 67 -1.24 -14.11 -2.60
CA ASP A 67 -0.74 -15.13 -1.64
C ASP A 67 -1.79 -16.25 -1.43
N THR A 68 -1.42 -17.42 -0.93
CA THR A 68 -2.42 -18.44 -0.55
C THR A 68 -3.10 -18.10 0.78
N ASP A 69 -2.42 -17.33 1.64
CA ASP A 69 -2.91 -16.91 2.95
C ASP A 69 -3.86 -15.71 2.83
N ASP A 70 -5.13 -15.94 3.18
CA ASP A 70 -6.19 -14.94 3.16
C ASP A 70 -5.93 -13.75 4.09
N TRP A 71 -5.22 -13.96 5.19
CA TRP A 71 -4.83 -12.89 6.11
C TRP A 71 -3.84 -11.95 5.42
N LYS A 72 -2.82 -12.50 4.75
CA LYS A 72 -1.82 -11.71 4.00
C LYS A 72 -2.46 -10.87 2.89
N LYS A 73 -3.43 -11.42 2.16
CA LYS A 73 -4.22 -10.65 1.18
C LYS A 73 -4.93 -9.46 1.81
N LYS A 74 -5.65 -9.70 2.92
CA LYS A 74 -6.46 -8.66 3.60
C LYS A 74 -5.58 -7.55 4.18
N ILE A 75 -4.49 -7.93 4.83
CA ILE A 75 -3.60 -6.97 5.48
C ILE A 75 -2.82 -6.15 4.43
N SER A 76 -2.40 -6.77 3.32
CA SER A 76 -1.77 -6.06 2.21
C SER A 76 -2.73 -5.09 1.50
N MET A 77 -3.98 -5.51 1.24
CA MET A 77 -5.02 -4.62 0.71
C MET A 77 -5.26 -3.41 1.62
N SER A 78 -5.22 -3.61 2.94
CA SER A 78 -5.34 -2.52 3.91
C SER A 78 -4.16 -1.55 3.84
N ALA A 79 -2.93 -2.06 3.65
CA ALA A 79 -1.74 -1.24 3.48
C ALA A 79 -1.81 -0.40 2.19
N LEU A 80 -2.19 -1.00 1.07
CA LEU A 80 -2.42 -0.30 -0.21
C LEU A 80 -3.52 0.75 -0.08
N LYS A 81 -4.62 0.45 0.62
CA LYS A 81 -5.66 1.44 0.94
C LYS A 81 -5.09 2.64 1.69
N TYR A 82 -4.27 2.43 2.72
CA TYR A 82 -3.67 3.53 3.48
C TYR A 82 -2.70 4.38 2.67
N LEU A 83 -1.90 3.75 1.80
CA LEU A 83 -1.05 4.46 0.85
C LEU A 83 -1.86 5.27 -0.16
N SER A 84 -2.98 4.73 -0.65
CA SER A 84 -3.86 5.40 -1.63
C SER A 84 -4.57 6.64 -1.07
N GLN A 85 -4.57 6.86 0.24
CA GLN A 85 -5.12 8.08 0.84
C GLN A 85 -4.31 9.34 0.52
N ASN A 86 -3.17 9.20 -0.16
CA ASN A 86 -2.40 10.33 -0.69
C ASN A 86 -2.18 10.15 -2.20
N ALA A 87 -2.57 11.16 -2.98
CA ALA A 87 -2.50 11.14 -4.43
C ALA A 87 -1.08 10.93 -5.00
N GLY A 88 -0.04 11.31 -4.25
CA GLY A 88 1.36 11.10 -4.65
C GLY A 88 1.78 9.62 -4.79
N ASN A 89 0.95 8.67 -4.35
CA ASN A 89 1.19 7.23 -4.50
C ASN A 89 0.33 6.58 -5.60
N HIS A 90 -0.70 7.26 -6.12
CA HIS A 90 -1.70 6.68 -7.03
C HIS A 90 -1.07 6.10 -8.30
N SER A 91 -0.18 6.86 -8.94
CA SER A 91 0.45 6.44 -10.20
C SER A 91 1.25 5.14 -10.05
N GLU A 92 1.91 4.92 -8.91
CA GLU A 92 2.64 3.66 -8.66
C GLU A 92 1.70 2.51 -8.33
N ILE A 93 0.63 2.76 -7.57
CA ILE A 93 -0.38 1.75 -7.23
C ILE A 93 -1.08 1.25 -8.50
N LEU A 94 -1.40 2.14 -9.42
CA LEU A 94 -2.17 1.85 -10.63
C LEU A 94 -1.38 1.21 -11.76
N LYS A 95 -0.04 1.10 -11.65
CA LYS A 95 0.78 0.41 -12.65
C LYS A 95 0.45 -1.08 -12.76
N ASP A 96 0.82 -1.64 -13.91
CA ASP A 96 0.73 -3.07 -14.22
C ASP A 96 -0.71 -3.62 -14.15
N ASP A 97 -1.65 -2.84 -14.69
CA ASP A 97 -3.07 -3.21 -14.80
C ASP A 97 -3.69 -3.65 -13.47
N PHE A 98 -3.29 -2.98 -12.38
CA PHE A 98 -3.69 -3.33 -11.02
C PHE A 98 -5.22 -3.43 -10.86
N ILE A 99 -5.97 -2.53 -11.50
CA ILE A 99 -7.43 -2.54 -11.45
C ILE A 99 -7.99 -3.83 -12.05
N SER A 100 -7.59 -4.18 -13.28
CA SER A 100 -8.06 -5.40 -13.96
C SER A 100 -7.71 -6.67 -13.18
N ASN A 101 -6.54 -6.70 -12.56
CA ASN A 101 -6.11 -7.84 -11.71
C ASN A 101 -6.83 -7.93 -10.37
N THR A 102 -7.56 -6.88 -9.97
CA THR A 102 -8.31 -6.81 -8.71
C THR A 102 -9.83 -6.93 -8.88
N GLU A 103 -10.33 -6.97 -10.12
CA GLU A 103 -11.75 -7.19 -10.44
C GLU A 103 -12.27 -8.54 -9.90
N GLN A 104 -11.42 -9.56 -9.86
CA GLN A 104 -11.72 -10.85 -9.21
C GLN A 104 -12.10 -10.73 -7.73
N PHE A 105 -11.73 -9.62 -7.07
CA PHE A 105 -12.09 -9.35 -5.68
C PHE A 105 -13.43 -8.63 -5.53
N LEU A 106 -14.01 -8.08 -6.61
CA LEU A 106 -15.30 -7.36 -6.61
C LEU A 106 -16.50 -8.31 -6.62
N SER A 107 -16.34 -9.52 -7.13
CA SER A 107 -17.43 -10.50 -7.32
C SER A 107 -17.87 -11.19 -6.03
N ASN A 108 -17.15 -10.99 -4.92
CA ASN A 108 -17.49 -11.56 -3.62
C ASN A 108 -17.97 -10.45 -2.71
N ASP A 109 -19.19 -10.54 -2.20
CA ASP A 109 -19.79 -9.57 -1.27
C ASP A 109 -19.07 -9.63 0.09
N SER A 110 -17.87 -9.06 0.12
CA SER A 110 -16.86 -9.19 1.15
C SER A 110 -16.38 -7.80 1.55
N PRO A 111 -15.93 -7.58 2.80
CA PRO A 111 -15.26 -6.34 3.22
C PRO A 111 -14.11 -5.89 2.28
N ARG A 112 -13.54 -6.81 1.50
CA ARG A 112 -12.55 -6.56 0.44
C ARG A 112 -13.10 -5.64 -0.67
N THR A 113 -14.34 -5.87 -1.13
CA THR A 113 -15.03 -5.10 -2.18
C THR A 113 -15.28 -3.66 -1.75
N ILE A 114 -15.67 -3.46 -0.48
CA ILE A 114 -15.84 -2.12 0.10
C ILE A 114 -14.50 -1.38 0.16
N SER A 115 -13.38 -2.07 0.45
CA SER A 115 -12.05 -1.46 0.48
C SER A 115 -11.59 -1.01 -0.91
N LEU A 116 -11.80 -1.83 -1.94
CA LEU A 116 -11.46 -1.50 -3.33
C LEU A 116 -12.36 -0.39 -3.88
N ILE A 117 -13.67 -0.41 -3.61
CA ILE A 117 -14.59 0.69 -3.93
C ILE A 117 -14.14 1.99 -3.25
N ASN A 118 -13.59 1.95 -2.03
CA ASN A 118 -13.06 3.14 -1.38
C ASN A 118 -11.77 3.66 -2.05
N ILE A 119 -10.90 2.77 -2.52
CA ILE A 119 -9.73 3.16 -3.33
C ILE A 119 -10.20 3.80 -4.64
N LEU A 120 -11.13 3.16 -5.37
CA LEU A 120 -11.70 3.71 -6.60
C LEU A 120 -12.45 5.03 -6.38
N LYS A 121 -13.18 5.19 -5.27
CA LYS A 121 -13.82 6.46 -4.89
C LYS A 121 -12.81 7.57 -4.63
N ILE A 122 -11.71 7.28 -3.91
CA ILE A 122 -10.63 8.25 -3.69
C ILE A 122 -10.01 8.65 -5.04
N LEU A 123 -9.77 7.68 -5.93
CA LEU A 123 -9.21 7.92 -7.26
C LEU A 123 -10.15 8.71 -8.19
N ILE A 124 -11.47 8.49 -8.12
CA ILE A 124 -12.46 9.25 -8.92
C ILE A 124 -12.62 10.68 -8.40
N ILE A 125 -12.52 10.89 -7.08
CA ILE A 125 -12.61 12.21 -6.46
C ILE A 125 -11.36 13.05 -6.78
N ASP A 126 -10.16 12.51 -6.56
CA ASP A 126 -8.89 13.23 -6.81
C ASP A 126 -8.50 13.29 -8.30
N GLY A 127 -8.96 12.32 -9.12
CA GLY A 127 -8.68 12.27 -10.56
C GLY A 127 -9.40 13.38 -11.36
N SER A 128 -10.47 13.96 -10.82
CA SER A 128 -11.25 15.00 -11.50
C SER A 128 -10.50 16.35 -11.65
N ASP A 129 -9.51 16.62 -10.79
CA ASP A 129 -8.68 17.83 -10.88
C ASP A 129 -7.40 17.64 -11.72
N GLN A 130 -6.98 16.39 -11.99
CA GLN A 130 -5.77 16.10 -12.77
C GLN A 130 -6.04 15.63 -14.21
N THR A 131 -7.30 15.45 -14.61
CA THR A 131 -7.69 15.11 -16.00
C THR A 131 -8.42 16.23 -16.72
N ARG A 132 -8.22 17.49 -16.32
CA ARG A 132 -8.58 18.69 -17.09
C ARG A 132 -7.36 19.44 -17.58
#